data_AF-Q5KT95-F1
#
_entry.id   AF-Q5KT95-F1
#
_cell.length_a   1.000
_cell.length_b   1.000
_cell.length_c   1.000
_cell.angle_alpha   90.00
_cell.angle_beta   90.00
_cell.angle_gamma   90.00
#
_symmetry.space_group_name_H-M   'P 1'
#
loop_
_entity.id
_entity.type
_entity.pdbx_description
1 polymer ?
#
loop_
_entity_poly.entity_id
_entity_poly.type
_entity_poly.pdbx_seq_one_letter_code
_entity_poly.pdbx_strand_id
1 'polypeptide(L)'
;MFISLYEPFSEQDYANDDNHATVINCLVHLLSIDKIDVRGFEMWFKDGHVGGDIAWGISDWDEYMAEDHNIHEKFDGYLFYIDADEHVDLSRGEDQKILTKEEIKPFIKSIIEHYLKIDIQNNTGVWNLIWLSKDFGFY
;
A
#
# COMPACT_ATOMS: atom_id res chain seq x y z
N MET A 1 10.42 -18.19 15.55
CA MET A 1 10.02 -17.83 14.19
C MET A 1 9.78 -16.33 14.22
N PHE A 2 10.62 -15.55 13.55
CA PHE A 2 10.39 -14.11 13.42
C PHE A 2 9.38 -13.95 12.30
N ILE A 3 8.16 -13.52 12.62
CA ILE A 3 7.16 -13.21 11.61
C ILE A 3 7.53 -11.83 11.05
N SER A 4 7.84 -11.77 9.76
CA SER A 4 8.15 -10.53 9.06
C SER A 4 6.88 -9.91 8.47
N LEU A 5 6.74 -8.57 8.57
CA LEU A 5 5.63 -7.85 7.91
C LEU A 5 5.66 -7.99 6.38
N TYR A 6 6.80 -8.43 5.82
CA TYR A 6 6.98 -8.68 4.39
C TYR A 6 6.55 -10.09 3.96
N GLU A 7 6.24 -11.01 4.90
CA GLU A 7 5.83 -12.38 4.56
C GLU A 7 4.61 -12.49 3.63
N PRO A 8 3.58 -11.62 3.71
CA PRO A 8 2.48 -11.65 2.76
C PRO A 8 2.93 -11.55 1.29
N PHE A 9 4.07 -10.89 1.03
CA PHE A 9 4.57 -10.60 -0.30
C PHE A 9 5.70 -11.54 -0.74
N SER A 10 5.97 -12.60 0.03
CA SER A 10 7.07 -13.57 -0.22
C SER A 10 7.03 -14.28 -1.58
N GLU A 11 5.87 -14.38 -2.22
CA GLU A 11 5.71 -14.96 -3.56
C GLU A 11 5.87 -13.93 -4.69
N GLN A 12 5.96 -12.64 -4.35
CA GLN A 12 6.24 -11.57 -5.31
C GLN A 12 7.77 -11.39 -5.42
N ASP A 13 8.28 -11.15 -6.64
CA ASP A 13 9.71 -10.93 -6.87
C ASP A 13 10.12 -9.49 -6.49
N TYR A 14 10.08 -9.18 -5.19
CA TYR A 14 10.35 -7.83 -4.67
C TYR A 14 11.83 -7.55 -4.43
N ALA A 15 12.69 -8.58 -4.50
CA ALA A 15 14.13 -8.41 -4.34
C ALA A 15 14.82 -7.91 -5.62
N ASN A 16 14.16 -8.06 -6.78
CA ASN A 16 14.71 -7.70 -8.09
C ASN A 16 13.86 -6.68 -8.87
N ASP A 17 12.67 -6.33 -8.36
CA ASP A 17 11.82 -5.26 -8.93
C ASP A 17 11.69 -4.11 -7.93
N ASP A 18 12.54 -3.09 -8.10
CA ASP A 18 12.54 -1.89 -7.27
C ASP A 18 11.14 -1.24 -7.20
N ASN A 19 10.29 -1.41 -8.22
CA ASN A 19 8.93 -0.88 -8.22
C ASN A 19 8.00 -1.57 -7.22
N HIS A 20 8.19 -2.88 -6.99
CA HIS A 20 7.41 -3.62 -6.00
C HIS A 20 7.89 -3.33 -4.59
N ALA A 21 9.19 -3.06 -4.40
CA ALA A 21 9.73 -2.72 -3.10
C ALA A 21 9.08 -1.45 -2.52
N THR A 22 8.90 -0.39 -3.31
CA THR A 22 8.22 0.84 -2.88
C THR A 22 6.80 0.55 -2.41
N VAL A 23 6.00 -0.12 -3.27
CA VAL A 23 4.59 -0.43 -2.99
C VAL A 23 4.45 -1.29 -1.74
N ILE A 24 5.31 -2.30 -1.57
CA ILE A 24 5.28 -3.19 -0.40
C ILE A 24 5.62 -2.43 0.87
N ASN A 25 6.63 -1.56 0.86
CA ASN A 25 7.00 -0.74 2.02
C ASN A 25 5.84 0.15 2.47
N CYS A 26 5.17 0.85 1.55
CA CYS A 26 3.96 1.62 1.86
C CYS A 26 2.86 0.73 2.46
N LEU A 27 2.64 -0.47 1.90
CA LEU A 27 1.60 -1.38 2.39
C LEU A 27 1.91 -1.98 3.76
N VAL A 28 3.17 -2.23 4.12
CA VAL A 28 3.51 -2.80 5.44
C VAL A 28 3.26 -1.83 6.58
N HIS A 29 3.19 -0.51 6.33
CA HIS A 29 2.78 0.47 7.34
C HIS A 29 1.31 0.29 7.78
N LEU A 30 0.49 -0.38 6.96
CA LEU A 30 -0.89 -0.76 7.27
C LEU A 30 -1.00 -2.13 7.95
N LEU A 31 0.13 -2.76 8.27
CA LEU A 31 0.20 -4.13 8.78
C LEU A 31 0.88 -4.19 10.15
N SER A 32 0.51 -5.22 10.91
CA SER A 32 1.18 -5.65 12.14
C SER A 32 1.34 -7.15 12.10
N ILE A 33 2.27 -7.71 12.88
CA ILE A 33 2.64 -9.14 12.83
C ILE A 33 1.42 -10.08 12.81
N ASP A 34 0.37 -9.77 13.56
CA ASP A 34 -0.83 -10.59 13.72
C ASP A 34 -2.13 -9.88 13.31
N LYS A 35 -2.07 -8.62 12.88
CA LYS A 35 -3.25 -7.78 12.63
C LYS A 35 -3.10 -6.89 11.40
N ILE A 36 -4.23 -6.47 10.86
CA ILE A 36 -4.34 -5.51 9.75
C ILE A 36 -4.90 -4.20 10.31
N ASP A 37 -4.32 -3.06 9.94
CA ASP A 37 -4.93 -1.75 10.20
C ASP A 37 -6.10 -1.50 9.24
N VAL A 38 -7.25 -2.03 9.59
CA VAL A 38 -8.49 -1.86 8.82
C VAL A 38 -8.85 -0.38 8.63
N ARG A 39 -8.55 0.47 9.62
CA ARG A 39 -8.88 1.90 9.53
C ARG A 39 -8.00 2.58 8.48
N GLY A 40 -6.71 2.27 8.44
CA GLY A 40 -5.80 2.77 7.41
C GLY A 40 -6.25 2.37 5.99
N PHE A 41 -6.63 1.10 5.79
CA PHE A 41 -7.21 0.66 4.51
C PHE A 41 -8.55 1.32 4.19
N GLU A 42 -9.41 1.53 5.19
CA GLU A 42 -10.69 2.21 5.00
C GLU A 42 -10.49 3.66 4.56
N MET A 43 -9.58 4.39 5.20
CA MET A 43 -9.20 5.76 4.82
C MET A 43 -8.65 5.79 3.39
N TRP A 44 -7.70 4.91 3.07
CA TRP A 44 -7.15 4.84 1.72
C TRP A 44 -8.23 4.55 0.67
N PHE A 45 -9.06 3.53 0.86
CA PHE A 45 -10.04 3.14 -0.15
C PHE A 45 -11.18 4.16 -0.33
N LYS A 46 -11.57 4.86 0.75
CA LYS A 46 -12.64 5.86 0.72
C LYS A 46 -12.17 7.24 0.32
N ASP A 47 -11.08 7.69 0.92
CA ASP A 47 -10.61 9.06 0.87
C ASP A 47 -9.45 9.23 -0.12
N GLY A 48 -8.94 8.14 -0.70
CA GLY A 48 -7.89 8.14 -1.71
C GLY A 48 -6.47 8.10 -1.14
N HIS A 49 -6.30 8.34 0.15
CA HIS A 49 -4.98 8.49 0.76
C HIS A 49 -4.86 7.85 2.15
N VAL A 50 -3.63 7.53 2.52
CA VAL A 50 -3.24 7.24 3.90
C VAL A 50 -1.86 7.88 4.14
N GLY A 51 -1.78 8.69 5.20
CA GLY A 51 -0.75 9.72 5.33
C GLY A 51 0.68 9.19 5.26
N GLY A 52 1.51 9.83 4.42
CA GLY A 52 2.94 9.59 4.27
C GLY A 52 3.33 8.58 3.20
N ASP A 53 2.41 7.69 2.79
CA ASP A 53 2.77 6.50 2.02
C ASP A 53 1.99 6.32 0.70
N ILE A 54 0.70 6.73 0.68
CA ILE A 54 -0.19 6.47 -0.45
C ILE A 54 -1.15 7.63 -0.66
N ALA A 55 -1.27 8.10 -1.91
CA ALA A 55 -2.21 9.15 -2.32
C ALA A 55 -2.90 8.84 -3.65
N TRP A 56 -4.14 9.29 -3.85
CA TRP A 56 -4.89 9.02 -5.09
C TRP A 56 -4.74 10.15 -6.10
N GLY A 57 -4.22 9.84 -7.29
CA GLY A 57 -3.84 10.82 -8.32
C GLY A 57 -4.97 11.63 -8.97
N ILE A 58 -6.24 11.27 -8.75
CA ILE A 58 -7.39 11.99 -9.31
C ILE A 58 -7.96 13.01 -8.32
N SER A 59 -8.17 12.62 -7.05
CA SER A 59 -8.79 13.47 -6.03
C SER A 59 -7.81 14.36 -5.30
N ASP A 60 -6.57 13.89 -5.12
CA ASP A 60 -5.56 14.55 -4.28
C ASP A 60 -4.55 15.34 -5.12
N TRP A 61 -4.82 15.51 -6.42
CA TRP A 61 -4.05 16.45 -7.23
C TRP A 61 -4.34 17.88 -6.79
N ASP A 62 -3.39 18.46 -6.08
CA ASP A 62 -3.27 19.89 -5.79
C ASP A 62 -1.90 20.43 -6.22
N GLU A 63 -1.61 21.69 -5.88
CA GLU A 63 -0.33 22.32 -6.20
C GLU A 63 0.87 21.69 -5.46
N TYR A 64 0.64 21.04 -4.32
CA TYR A 64 1.69 20.40 -3.52
C TYR A 64 2.17 19.09 -4.17
N MET A 65 1.33 18.35 -4.88
CA MET A 65 1.76 17.18 -5.65
C MET A 65 2.86 17.48 -6.69
N ALA A 66 2.82 18.69 -7.28
CA ALA A 66 3.84 19.12 -8.23
C ALA A 66 5.13 19.58 -7.53
N GLU A 67 5.01 20.16 -6.33
CA GLU A 67 6.14 20.65 -5.54
C GLU A 67 6.87 19.52 -4.79
N ASP A 68 6.11 18.62 -4.17
CA ASP A 68 6.61 17.55 -3.30
C ASP A 68 7.00 16.32 -4.13
N HIS A 69 6.14 15.89 -5.06
CA HIS A 69 6.32 14.63 -5.79
C HIS A 69 6.69 14.79 -7.27
N ASN A 70 6.82 16.04 -7.78
CA ASN A 70 7.13 16.33 -9.19
C ASN A 70 6.11 15.74 -10.19
N ILE A 71 4.83 15.64 -9.79
CA ILE A 71 3.74 15.15 -10.64
C ILE A 71 2.89 16.33 -11.14
N HIS A 72 3.07 16.68 -12.41
CA HIS A 72 2.49 17.89 -13.01
C HIS A 72 1.12 17.66 -13.69
N GLU A 73 0.65 16.42 -13.75
CA GLU A 73 -0.60 16.05 -14.42
C GLU A 73 -1.42 15.08 -13.58
N LYS A 74 -2.76 15.19 -13.66
CA LYS A 74 -3.68 14.22 -13.04
C LYS A 74 -3.53 12.84 -13.69
N PHE A 75 -3.59 11.78 -12.88
CA PHE A 75 -3.49 10.41 -13.36
C PHE A 75 -4.54 9.51 -12.70
N ASP A 76 -5.03 8.51 -13.44
CA ASP A 76 -5.98 7.51 -12.94
C ASP A 76 -5.25 6.34 -12.28
N GLY A 77 -4.93 6.50 -10.99
CA GLY A 77 -4.20 5.51 -10.20
C GLY A 77 -3.78 6.07 -8.85
N TYR A 78 -3.11 5.25 -8.06
CA TYR A 78 -2.60 5.60 -6.73
C TYR A 78 -1.09 5.76 -6.79
N LEU A 79 -0.59 6.87 -6.25
CA LEU A 79 0.81 7.10 -5.98
C LEU A 79 1.16 6.39 -4.67
N PHE A 80 2.17 5.54 -4.72
CA PHE A 80 2.89 4.99 -3.59
C PHE A 80 4.24 5.68 -3.54
N TYR A 81 4.63 6.23 -2.41
CA TYR A 81 5.89 6.95 -2.31
C TYR A 81 6.54 6.72 -0.95
N ILE A 82 7.86 6.87 -0.93
CA ILE A 82 8.68 6.79 0.28
C ILE A 82 9.62 7.98 0.24
N ASP A 83 9.49 8.85 1.22
CA ASP A 83 10.24 10.10 1.30
C ASP A 83 11.75 9.83 1.42
N ALA A 84 12.54 10.81 0.96
CA ALA A 84 13.99 10.69 0.96
C ALA A 84 14.59 10.49 2.37
N ASP A 85 13.92 10.97 3.42
CA ASP A 85 14.34 10.82 4.82
C ASP A 85 13.98 9.47 5.45
N GLU A 86 13.04 8.74 4.84
CA GLU A 86 12.70 7.36 5.20
C GLU A 86 13.72 6.37 4.63
N HIS A 87 14.38 6.74 3.54
CA HIS A 87 15.61 6.11 3.09
C HIS A 87 16.78 6.69 3.90
N VAL A 88 17.62 5.84 4.49
CA VAL A 88 18.84 6.30 5.23
C VAL A 88 19.82 7.09 4.32
N ASP A 89 19.54 7.18 3.02
CA ASP A 89 20.30 7.89 1.99
C ASP A 89 19.47 9.00 1.30
N LEU A 90 19.60 10.23 1.80
CA LEU A 90 18.97 11.43 1.24
C LEU A 90 19.35 11.73 -0.23
N SER A 91 20.45 11.16 -0.74
CA SER A 91 20.89 11.41 -2.13
C SER A 91 20.08 10.64 -3.17
N ARG A 92 19.32 9.63 -2.72
CA ARG A 92 18.48 8.78 -3.55
C ARG A 92 17.17 9.48 -3.96
N GLY A 93 16.76 10.51 -3.22
CA GLY A 93 15.49 11.20 -3.43
C GLY A 93 14.30 10.35 -2.97
N GLU A 94 13.10 10.76 -3.38
CA GLU A 94 11.87 10.01 -3.13
C GLU A 94 11.73 8.84 -4.11
N ASP A 95 11.41 7.66 -3.59
CA ASP A 95 11.05 6.50 -4.42
C ASP A 95 9.53 6.53 -4.65
N GLN A 96 9.10 6.50 -5.92
CA GLN A 96 7.68 6.64 -6.29
C GLN A 96 7.20 5.52 -7.22
N LYS A 97 5.93 5.12 -7.07
CA LYS A 97 5.24 4.26 -8.02
C LYS A 97 3.78 4.63 -8.16
N ILE A 98 3.34 4.81 -9.40
CA ILE A 98 1.91 4.94 -9.73
C ILE A 98 1.38 3.59 -10.17
N LEU A 99 0.32 3.12 -9.53
CA LEU A 99 -0.39 1.89 -9.90
C LEU A 99 -1.88 2.14 -10.13
N THR A 100 -2.42 1.48 -11.14
CA THR A 100 -3.86 1.34 -11.32
C THR A 100 -4.45 0.42 -10.25
N LYS A 101 -5.78 0.50 -10.05
CA LYS A 101 -6.50 -0.39 -9.14
C LYS A 101 -6.25 -1.87 -9.46
N GLU A 102 -6.22 -2.26 -10.74
CA GLU A 102 -5.99 -3.65 -11.16
C GLU A 102 -4.59 -4.15 -10.79
N GLU A 103 -3.58 -3.27 -10.87
CA GLU A 103 -2.20 -3.60 -10.47
C GLU A 103 -2.05 -3.72 -8.95
N ILE A 104 -2.94 -3.10 -8.17
CA ILE A 104 -2.93 -3.16 -6.70
C ILE A 104 -3.59 -4.44 -6.17
N LYS A 105 -4.61 -4.98 -6.87
CA LYS A 105 -5.36 -6.17 -6.41
C LYS A 105 -4.48 -7.36 -5.98
N PRO A 106 -3.40 -7.72 -6.71
CA PRO A 106 -2.53 -8.83 -6.30
C PRO A 106 -1.93 -8.64 -4.91
N PHE A 107 -1.55 -7.42 -4.54
CA PHE A 107 -0.99 -7.11 -3.21
C PHE A 107 -2.04 -7.28 -2.11
N ILE A 108 -3.23 -6.75 -2.33
CA ILE A 108 -4.35 -6.88 -1.37
C ILE A 108 -4.75 -8.34 -1.19
N LYS A 109 -4.79 -9.11 -2.29
CA LYS A 109 -5.05 -10.55 -2.26
C LYS A 109 -3.98 -11.29 -1.44
N SER A 110 -2.70 -10.99 -1.64
CA SER A 110 -1.58 -11.56 -0.89
C SER A 110 -1.70 -11.30 0.62
N ILE A 111 -2.04 -10.07 1.02
CA ILE A 111 -2.30 -9.72 2.43
C ILE A 111 -3.44 -10.56 3.00
N ILE A 112 -4.59 -10.58 2.33
CA ILE A 112 -5.77 -11.34 2.78
C ILE A 112 -5.42 -12.84 2.95
N GLU A 113 -4.81 -13.45 1.93
CA GLU A 113 -4.46 -14.87 1.94
C GLU A 113 -3.45 -15.23 3.03
N HIS A 114 -2.50 -14.34 3.32
CA HIS A 114 -1.54 -14.53 4.41
C HIS A 114 -2.24 -14.50 5.77
N TYR A 115 -2.99 -13.44 6.08
CA TYR A 115 -3.59 -13.27 7.40
C TYR A 115 -4.76 -14.23 7.68
N LEU A 116 -5.40 -14.80 6.65
CA LEU A 116 -6.32 -15.93 6.79
C LEU A 116 -5.63 -17.19 7.36
N LYS A 117 -4.33 -17.39 7.08
CA LYS A 117 -3.58 -18.56 7.54
C LYS A 117 -3.14 -18.44 9.01
N ILE A 118 -3.04 -17.23 9.55
CA ILE A 118 -2.58 -16.97 10.92
C ILE A 118 -3.65 -17.39 11.95
N ASP A 119 -4.88 -16.86 11.83
CA ASP A 119 -6.03 -17.26 12.66
C ASP A 119 -7.35 -17.03 11.91
N ILE A 120 -7.78 -18.03 11.14
CA ILE A 120 -8.95 -17.90 10.27
C ILE A 120 -10.27 -17.63 11.03
N GLN A 121 -10.37 -18.03 12.30
CA GLN A 121 -11.63 -17.98 13.05
C GLN A 121 -11.84 -16.68 13.82
N ASN A 122 -10.76 -15.99 14.21
CA ASN A 122 -10.86 -14.76 15.02
C ASN A 122 -10.33 -13.50 14.33
N ASN A 123 -9.86 -13.59 13.08
CA ASN A 123 -9.31 -12.44 12.38
C ASN A 123 -10.40 -11.56 11.72
N THR A 124 -11.17 -10.88 12.56
CA THR A 124 -12.18 -9.87 12.14
C THR A 124 -11.57 -8.79 11.24
N GLY A 125 -10.29 -8.47 11.42
CA GLY A 125 -9.57 -7.53 10.57
C GLY A 125 -9.51 -7.97 9.10
N VAL A 126 -9.21 -9.25 8.85
CA VAL A 126 -9.19 -9.81 7.50
C VAL A 126 -10.57 -9.79 6.85
N TRP A 127 -11.61 -10.17 7.59
CA TRP A 127 -12.98 -10.14 7.06
C TRP A 127 -13.43 -8.72 6.70
N ASN A 128 -13.06 -7.74 7.53
CA ASN A 128 -13.31 -6.33 7.23
C ASN A 128 -12.54 -5.88 5.99
N LEU A 129 -11.26 -6.25 5.85
CA LEU A 129 -10.47 -5.93 4.66
C LEU A 129 -11.07 -6.58 3.41
N ILE A 130 -11.54 -7.83 3.46
CA ILE A 130 -12.22 -8.49 2.33
C ILE A 130 -13.47 -7.71 1.92
N TRP A 131 -14.28 -7.27 2.90
CA TRP A 131 -15.50 -6.53 2.62
C TRP A 131 -15.20 -5.17 1.99
N LEU A 132 -14.29 -4.40 2.60
CA LEU A 132 -13.82 -3.11 2.07
C LEU A 132 -13.24 -3.26 0.66
N SER A 133 -12.36 -4.25 0.45
CA SER A 133 -11.72 -4.45 -0.84
C SER A 133 -12.75 -4.75 -1.95
N LYS A 134 -13.82 -5.50 -1.65
CA LYS A 134 -14.90 -5.74 -2.62
C LYS A 134 -15.72 -4.49 -2.90
N ASP A 135 -16.07 -3.72 -1.87
CA ASP A 135 -16.90 -2.51 -1.99
C ASP A 135 -16.20 -1.44 -2.86
N PHE A 136 -14.87 -1.33 -2.72
CA PHE A 136 -14.05 -0.35 -3.45
C PHE A 136 -13.35 -0.92 -4.69
N GLY A 137 -13.54 -2.21 -5.01
CA GLY A 137 -13.04 -2.85 -6.23
C GLY A 137 -11.55 -3.26 -6.22
N PHE A 138 -10.97 -3.45 -5.04
CA PHE A 138 -9.62 -3.99 -4.81
C PHE A 138 -9.58 -5.52 -4.62
N TYR A 139 -10.72 -6.21 -4.69
CA TYR A 139 -10.83 -7.68 -4.59
C TYR A 139 -11.98 -8.25 -5.42
#